data_AF-A0A836XCE1-F1
#
_entry.id   AF-A0A836XCE1-F1
#
_cell.length_a   1.000
_cell.length_b   1.000
_cell.length_c   1.000
_cell.angle_alpha   90.00
_cell.angle_beta   90.00
_cell.angle_gamma   90.00
#
_symmetry.space_group_name_H-M   'P 1'
#
loop_
_entity.id
_entity.type
_entity.pdbx_description
1 polymer ?
#
loop_
_entity_poly.entity_id
_entity_poly.type
_entity_poly.pdbx_seq_one_letter_code
_entity_poly.pdbx_strand_id
1 'polypeptide(L)'
;MAGVWYWAIRSYSIIAADGSGGREVTSSTLVQNIGSVALPLMWFAHPFFPWSEDGVCCHSACDVSLPDNPGFRVNDDGYTERIPEHDWSRGQFIQIDGIKGQKIDATMRHQTRGQMQIQGDFSMSEMPIWSNACTVSFEPYLEQQVSPNDEFSWTLTYHV
;
A
#
# COMPACT_ATOMS: atom_id res chain seq x y z
N MET A 1 29.70 21.97 -12.16
CA MET A 1 29.60 21.70 -10.71
C MET A 1 28.75 20.44 -10.55
N ALA A 2 29.21 19.44 -9.79
CA ALA A 2 28.38 18.28 -9.48
C ALA A 2 27.29 18.71 -8.48
N GLY A 3 26.03 18.41 -8.77
CA GLY A 3 24.92 18.64 -7.84
C GLY A 3 24.96 17.65 -6.68
N VAL A 4 24.37 18.02 -5.54
CA VAL A 4 24.31 17.17 -4.35
C VAL A 4 22.86 17.03 -3.88
N TRP A 5 22.49 15.80 -3.54
CA TRP A 5 21.21 15.44 -2.94
C TRP A 5 21.26 15.67 -1.43
N TYR A 6 20.30 16.44 -0.90
CA TYR A 6 20.06 16.52 0.54
C TYR A 6 18.55 16.59 0.78
N TRP A 7 18.07 15.94 1.83
CA TRP A 7 16.65 15.94 2.16
C TRP A 7 16.40 15.82 3.65
N ALA A 8 15.23 16.27 4.08
CA ALA A 8 14.70 16.04 5.42
C ALA A 8 13.36 15.30 5.30
N ILE A 9 13.18 14.22 6.07
CA ILE A 9 11.93 13.46 6.13
C ILE A 9 11.32 13.61 7.51
N ARG A 10 10.02 13.87 7.57
CA ARG A 10 9.21 13.75 8.78
C ARG A 10 8.09 12.77 8.51
N SER A 11 8.01 11.73 9.34
CA SER A 11 6.90 10.78 9.33
C SER A 11 6.33 10.67 10.72
N TYR A 12 5.00 10.69 10.83
CA TYR A 12 4.30 10.43 12.08
C TYR A 12 3.04 9.63 11.82
N SER A 13 2.62 8.87 12.83
CA SER A 13 1.38 8.10 12.79
C SER A 13 0.46 8.56 13.92
N ILE A 14 -0.79 8.85 13.60
CA ILE A 14 -1.83 9.22 14.57
C ILE A 14 -2.82 8.07 14.66
N ILE A 15 -3.13 7.65 15.88
CA ILE A 15 -4.22 6.72 16.16
C ILE A 15 -5.36 7.52 16.78
N ALA A 16 -6.51 7.55 16.11
CA ALA A 16 -7.70 8.23 16.59
C ALA A 16 -8.86 7.23 16.73
N ALA A 17 -9.74 7.47 17.69
CA ALA A 17 -11.07 6.87 17.66
C ALA A 17 -11.99 7.83 16.91
N ASP A 18 -12.74 7.35 15.91
CA ASP A 18 -13.85 8.12 15.41
C ASP A 18 -14.96 8.08 16.46
N GLY A 19 -15.75 9.16 16.58
CA GLY A 19 -16.79 9.26 17.62
C GLY A 19 -17.88 8.17 17.56
N SER A 20 -17.85 7.28 16.57
CA SER A 20 -18.71 6.11 16.40
C SER A 20 -18.11 4.79 16.91
N GLY A 21 -16.88 4.81 17.44
CA GLY A 21 -16.20 3.63 17.98
C GLY A 21 -15.29 2.89 16.99
N GLY A 22 -15.17 3.39 15.75
CA GLY A 22 -14.15 2.99 14.79
C GLY A 22 -12.79 3.55 15.17
N ARG A 23 -11.73 2.98 14.59
CA ARG A 23 -10.35 3.42 14.82
C ARG A 23 -9.70 3.77 13.51
N GLU A 24 -8.93 4.85 13.52
CA GLU A 24 -8.15 5.27 12.38
C GLU A 24 -6.66 5.27 12.74
N VAL A 25 -5.84 4.76 11.83
CA VAL A 25 -4.39 4.96 11.86
C VAL A 25 -4.00 5.71 10.60
N THR A 26 -3.52 6.94 10.74
CA THR A 26 -3.05 7.75 9.61
C THR A 26 -1.54 7.94 9.71
N SER A 27 -0.81 7.52 8.67
CA SER A 27 0.59 7.84 8.46
C SER A 27 0.68 9.07 7.55
N SER A 28 1.36 10.11 8.02
CA SER A 28 1.65 11.30 7.22
C SER A 28 3.16 11.44 7.05
N THR A 29 3.60 11.64 5.82
CA THR A 29 5.02 11.85 5.50
C THR A 29 5.20 13.15 4.72
N LEU A 30 6.26 13.89 5.06
CA LEU A 30 6.72 15.05 4.32
C LEU A 30 8.21 14.91 4.03
N VAL A 31 8.59 15.19 2.80
CA VAL A 31 9.98 15.28 2.34
C VAL A 31 10.23 16.69 1.83
N GLN A 32 11.30 17.31 2.29
CA GLN A 32 11.82 18.55 1.72
C GLN A 32 13.15 18.27 1.01
N ASN A 33 13.29 18.72 -0.23
CA ASN A 33 14.57 18.69 -0.92
C ASN A 33 15.38 19.95 -0.58
N ILE A 34 16.37 19.80 0.29
CA ILE A 34 17.30 20.87 0.69
C ILE A 34 18.62 20.82 -0.11
N GLY A 35 18.65 20.00 -1.17
CA GLY A 35 19.77 19.87 -2.10
C GLY A 35 19.72 20.90 -3.23
N SER A 36 20.67 20.76 -4.16
CA SER A 36 20.81 21.66 -5.32
C SER A 36 20.36 21.06 -6.65
N VAL A 37 19.84 19.82 -6.64
CA VAL A 37 19.31 19.06 -7.78
C VAL A 37 17.96 18.41 -7.43
N ALA A 38 17.16 17.99 -8.42
CA ALA A 38 15.78 17.47 -8.24
C ALA A 38 15.68 16.00 -7.77
N LEU A 39 15.24 15.75 -6.53
CA LEU A 39 15.36 14.48 -5.82
C LEU A 39 14.45 13.40 -6.44
N PRO A 40 14.99 12.28 -6.95
CA PRO A 40 14.18 11.12 -7.31
C PRO A 40 13.73 10.40 -6.04
N LEU A 41 12.50 10.67 -5.60
CA LEU A 41 11.87 10.04 -4.45
C LEU A 41 11.18 8.74 -4.88
N MET A 42 11.52 7.66 -4.19
CA MET A 42 10.80 6.39 -4.20
C MET A 42 10.43 6.03 -2.76
N TRP A 43 9.16 5.73 -2.52
CA TRP A 43 8.65 5.34 -1.22
C TRP A 43 7.59 4.25 -1.39
N PHE A 44 7.44 3.37 -0.42
CA PHE A 44 6.32 2.43 -0.37
C PHE A 44 5.95 2.12 1.07
N ALA A 45 4.67 1.80 1.29
CA ALA A 45 4.24 1.17 2.53
C ALA A 45 4.45 -0.35 2.42
N HIS A 46 4.85 -0.99 3.53
CA HIS A 46 5.05 -2.45 3.60
C HIS A 46 4.27 -3.06 4.78
N PRO A 47 2.93 -2.92 4.81
CA PRO A 47 2.11 -3.36 5.94
C PRO A 47 1.92 -4.88 5.94
N PHE A 48 1.90 -5.50 7.11
CA PHE A 48 1.60 -6.94 7.23
C PHE A 48 0.25 -7.14 7.94
N PHE A 49 -0.72 -7.68 7.21
CA PHE A 49 -2.03 -8.05 7.74
C PHE A 49 -2.11 -9.56 7.97
N PRO A 50 -2.82 -10.01 9.02
CA PRO A 50 -3.16 -11.41 9.15
C PRO A 50 -4.17 -11.80 8.07
N TRP A 51 -4.15 -13.08 7.69
CA TRP A 51 -5.15 -13.60 6.78
C TRP A 51 -6.49 -13.83 7.46
N SER A 52 -7.56 -13.60 6.70
CA SER A 52 -8.87 -14.15 7.04
C SER A 52 -8.87 -15.67 6.92
N GLU A 53 -9.79 -16.32 7.63
CA GLU A 53 -9.95 -17.77 7.61
C GLU A 53 -10.38 -18.30 6.23
N ASP A 54 -11.10 -17.48 5.45
CA ASP A 54 -11.57 -17.80 4.10
C ASP A 54 -10.50 -17.58 3.01
N GLY A 55 -9.33 -17.03 3.37
CA GLY A 55 -8.24 -16.76 2.41
C GLY A 55 -8.52 -15.61 1.44
N VAL A 56 -9.61 -14.86 1.64
CA VAL A 56 -9.97 -13.67 0.85
C VAL A 56 -9.31 -12.44 1.45
N CYS A 57 -8.63 -11.66 0.61
CA CYS A 57 -7.74 -10.61 1.10
C CYS A 57 -8.31 -9.22 0.95
N CYS A 58 -8.22 -8.65 -0.25
CA CYS A 58 -8.54 -7.26 -0.48
C CYS A 58 -9.21 -7.05 -1.83
N HIS A 59 -9.88 -5.93 -1.96
CA HIS A 59 -10.51 -5.44 -3.17
C HIS A 59 -10.04 -4.00 -3.39
N SER A 60 -9.57 -3.68 -4.59
CA SER A 60 -9.23 -2.31 -4.97
C SER A 60 -10.44 -1.62 -5.59
N ALA A 61 -10.64 -0.33 -5.33
CA ALA A 61 -11.71 0.44 -5.96
C ALA A 61 -11.48 0.67 -7.47
N CYS A 62 -10.24 0.50 -7.96
CA CYS A 62 -9.92 0.56 -9.37
C CYS A 62 -9.87 -0.84 -9.99
N ASP A 63 -10.07 -0.91 -11.31
CA ASP A 63 -9.95 -2.16 -12.07
C ASP A 63 -8.49 -2.64 -12.03
N VAL A 64 -8.28 -3.83 -11.46
CA VAL A 64 -6.98 -4.45 -11.35
C VAL A 64 -6.99 -5.86 -11.93
N SER A 65 -5.84 -6.30 -12.43
CA SER A 65 -5.64 -7.68 -12.84
C SER A 65 -4.36 -8.26 -12.26
N LEU A 66 -4.36 -9.57 -12.06
CA LEU A 66 -3.19 -10.33 -11.65
C LEU A 66 -2.67 -11.12 -12.85
N PRO A 67 -1.37 -11.01 -13.19
CA PRO A 67 -0.72 -11.95 -14.08
C PRO A 67 -0.87 -13.40 -13.61
N ASP A 68 -0.75 -14.36 -14.54
CA ASP A 68 -0.75 -15.79 -14.22
C ASP A 68 0.32 -16.11 -13.17
N ASN A 69 -0.10 -16.72 -12.06
CA ASN A 69 0.76 -17.05 -10.93
C ASN A 69 0.15 -18.19 -10.10
N PRO A 70 0.96 -18.88 -9.28
CA PRO A 70 0.47 -20.06 -8.56
C PRO A 70 -0.27 -19.72 -7.26
N GLY A 71 -0.14 -18.50 -6.70
CA GLY A 71 -0.56 -18.20 -5.34
C GLY A 71 -1.81 -17.34 -5.21
N PHE A 72 -2.14 -16.48 -6.17
CA PHE A 72 -3.24 -15.53 -6.07
C PHE A 72 -4.15 -15.58 -7.29
N ARG A 73 -5.43 -15.31 -7.04
CA ARG A 73 -6.43 -15.05 -8.08
C ARG A 73 -7.38 -13.95 -7.63
N VAL A 74 -8.07 -13.35 -8.59
CA VAL A 74 -9.24 -12.49 -8.32
C VAL A 74 -10.49 -13.36 -8.41
N ASN A 75 -11.34 -13.33 -7.39
CA ASN A 75 -12.59 -14.09 -7.36
C ASN A 75 -13.75 -13.34 -8.04
N ASP A 76 -14.92 -13.98 -8.09
CA ASP A 76 -16.11 -13.44 -8.77
C ASP A 76 -16.62 -12.12 -8.15
N ASP A 77 -16.27 -11.85 -6.88
CA ASP A 77 -16.60 -10.61 -6.16
C ASP A 77 -15.52 -9.52 -6.33
N GLY A 78 -14.49 -9.76 -7.14
CA GLY A 78 -13.38 -8.83 -7.39
C GLY A 78 -12.32 -8.80 -6.29
N TYR A 79 -12.38 -9.68 -5.29
CA TYR A 79 -11.36 -9.75 -4.25
C TYR A 79 -10.16 -10.59 -4.72
N THR A 80 -8.96 -10.14 -4.36
CA THR A 80 -7.79 -11.02 -4.40
C THR A 80 -7.88 -12.04 -3.28
N GLU A 81 -7.71 -13.31 -3.61
CA GLU A 81 -7.71 -14.43 -2.66
C GLU A 81 -6.54 -15.38 -2.91
N ARG A 82 -6.25 -16.19 -1.89
CA ARG A 82 -5.24 -17.25 -1.98
C ARG A 82 -5.74 -18.42 -2.80
N ILE A 83 -4.85 -18.97 -3.61
CA ILE A 83 -4.99 -20.29 -4.21
C ILE A 83 -4.62 -21.33 -3.14
N PRO A 84 -5.55 -22.22 -2.71
CA PRO A 84 -5.31 -23.19 -1.64
C PRO A 84 -4.18 -24.19 -1.93
N GLU A 85 -3.96 -24.51 -3.20
CA GLU A 85 -2.96 -25.49 -3.65
C GLU A 85 -1.51 -24.98 -3.60
N HIS A 86 -1.31 -23.66 -3.39
CA HIS A 86 0.03 -23.07 -3.32
C HIS A 86 0.74 -23.40 -2.02
N ASP A 87 2.06 -23.64 -2.09
CA ASP A 87 2.91 -23.83 -0.91
C ASP A 87 3.24 -22.48 -0.25
N TRP A 88 2.36 -22.08 0.67
CA TRP A 88 2.49 -20.83 1.43
C TRP A 88 3.67 -20.77 2.39
N SER A 89 4.42 -21.85 2.60
CA SER A 89 5.67 -21.82 3.39
C SER A 89 6.77 -21.02 2.67
N ARG A 90 6.69 -20.92 1.35
CA ARG A 90 7.65 -20.19 0.49
C ARG A 90 7.20 -18.76 0.19
N GLY A 91 5.93 -18.48 0.43
CA GLY A 91 5.27 -17.24 0.06
C GLY A 91 5.03 -17.09 -1.44
N GLN A 92 4.41 -15.98 -1.81
CA GLN A 92 4.17 -15.56 -3.19
C GLN A 92 4.31 -14.05 -3.28
N PHE A 93 5.01 -13.60 -4.32
CA PHE A 93 5.09 -12.20 -4.73
C PHE A 93 4.44 -12.06 -6.10
N ILE A 94 3.65 -11.01 -6.31
CA ILE A 94 3.13 -10.65 -7.62
C ILE A 94 2.95 -9.15 -7.76
N GLN A 95 3.24 -8.62 -8.94
CA GLN A 95 2.91 -7.25 -9.30
C GLN A 95 1.46 -7.17 -9.79
N ILE A 96 0.66 -6.25 -9.23
CA ILE A 96 -0.68 -5.96 -9.73
C ILE A 96 -0.60 -5.03 -10.96
N ASP A 97 -1.41 -5.32 -11.97
CA ASP A 97 -1.60 -4.47 -13.15
C ASP A 97 -2.83 -3.56 -12.99
N GLY A 98 -2.83 -2.41 -13.69
CA GLY A 98 -3.99 -1.48 -13.74
C GLY A 98 -3.98 -0.35 -12.72
N ILE A 99 -3.07 -0.36 -11.75
CA ILE A 99 -3.04 0.60 -10.63
C ILE A 99 -2.35 1.93 -10.96
N LYS A 100 -1.47 1.97 -11.97
CA LYS A 100 -0.52 3.08 -12.15
C LYS A 100 -1.27 4.40 -12.39
N GLY A 101 -0.93 5.41 -11.59
CA GLY A 101 -1.56 6.73 -11.61
C GLY A 101 -2.82 6.83 -10.75
N GLN A 102 -3.38 5.71 -10.27
CA GLN A 102 -4.53 5.69 -9.36
C GLN A 102 -4.10 6.02 -7.94
N LYS A 103 -5.02 6.55 -7.14
CA LYS A 103 -4.83 6.64 -5.68
C LYS A 103 -5.21 5.32 -5.03
N ILE A 104 -4.58 4.98 -3.92
CA ILE A 104 -4.99 3.80 -3.16
C ILE A 104 -6.34 4.08 -2.48
N ASP A 105 -7.31 3.26 -2.84
CA ASP A 105 -8.59 3.10 -2.16
C ASP A 105 -8.93 1.60 -2.23
N ALA A 106 -8.86 0.93 -1.09
CA ALA A 106 -8.95 -0.52 -1.01
C ALA A 106 -9.66 -0.98 0.27
N THR A 107 -10.41 -2.06 0.15
CA THR A 107 -11.02 -2.75 1.28
C THR A 107 -10.22 -4.02 1.56
N MET A 108 -9.75 -4.18 2.80
CA MET A 108 -9.05 -5.37 3.29
C MET A 108 -9.97 -6.16 4.23
N ARG A 109 -10.08 -7.47 4.06
CA ARG A 109 -10.79 -8.36 4.98
C ARG A 109 -9.99 -8.51 6.28
N HIS A 110 -10.68 -8.46 7.41
CA HIS A 110 -10.04 -8.53 8.72
C HIS A 110 -10.82 -9.44 9.67
N GLN A 111 -10.16 -10.46 10.21
CA GLN A 111 -10.81 -11.55 10.95
C GLN A 111 -11.68 -11.08 12.13
N THR A 112 -11.24 -10.07 12.88
CA THR A 112 -11.96 -9.61 14.08
C THR A 112 -12.82 -8.36 13.86
N ARG A 113 -12.69 -7.70 12.71
CA ARG A 113 -13.35 -6.41 12.41
C ARG A 113 -14.25 -6.47 11.17
N GLY A 114 -14.28 -7.60 10.49
CA GLY A 114 -14.94 -7.75 9.20
C GLY A 114 -14.07 -7.20 8.07
N GLN A 115 -13.91 -5.88 8.02
CA GLN A 115 -13.17 -5.18 6.97
C GLN A 115 -12.42 -3.96 7.52
N MET A 116 -11.40 -3.53 6.79
CA MET A 116 -10.64 -2.30 6.99
C MET A 116 -10.61 -1.54 5.67
N GLN A 117 -10.84 -0.23 5.70
CA GLN A 117 -10.64 0.62 4.52
C GLN A 117 -9.23 1.21 4.56
N ILE A 118 -8.57 1.23 3.40
CA ILE A 118 -7.21 1.72 3.21
C ILE A 118 -7.26 2.81 2.15
N GLN A 119 -6.84 4.03 2.50
CA GLN A 119 -6.91 5.18 1.61
C GLN A 119 -5.62 5.98 1.64
N GLY A 120 -5.20 6.52 0.50
CA GLY A 120 -4.02 7.37 0.40
C GLY A 120 -4.20 8.48 -0.62
N ASP A 121 -3.53 9.60 -0.40
CA ASP A 121 -3.71 10.80 -1.21
C ASP A 121 -2.73 10.94 -2.39
N PHE A 122 -1.86 9.96 -2.58
CA PHE A 122 -0.82 9.93 -3.61
C PHE A 122 -1.15 8.99 -4.77
N SER A 123 -0.62 9.30 -5.96
CA SER A 123 -0.74 8.44 -7.13
C SER A 123 0.27 7.31 -7.07
N MET A 124 -0.21 6.07 -7.18
CA MET A 124 0.63 4.88 -7.14
C MET A 124 1.45 4.73 -8.42
N SER A 125 2.73 4.40 -8.29
CA SER A 125 3.55 3.95 -9.42
C SER A 125 3.37 2.46 -9.67
N GLU A 126 3.34 1.68 -8.59
CA GLU A 126 3.28 0.22 -8.53
C GLU A 126 2.54 -0.23 -7.27
N MET A 127 1.97 -1.44 -7.26
CA MET A 127 1.42 -2.05 -6.04
C MET A 127 1.59 -3.57 -6.09
N PRO A 128 2.73 -4.13 -5.64
CA PRO A 128 2.83 -5.57 -5.50
C PRO A 128 2.02 -6.09 -4.31
N ILE A 129 1.73 -7.40 -4.38
CA ILE A 129 1.23 -8.22 -3.28
C ILE A 129 2.33 -9.18 -2.90
N TRP A 130 2.64 -9.21 -1.61
CA TRP A 130 3.45 -10.26 -1.03
C TRP A 130 2.69 -10.99 0.06
N SER A 131 2.84 -12.31 0.13
CA SER A 131 2.26 -13.08 1.23
C SER A 131 3.04 -14.35 1.54
N ASN A 132 2.89 -14.84 2.77
CA ASN A 132 3.23 -16.19 3.20
C ASN A 132 2.08 -16.82 4.00
N ALA A 133 2.31 -17.97 4.63
CA ALA A 133 1.31 -18.68 5.44
C ALA A 133 0.61 -17.78 6.48
N CYS A 134 1.33 -16.80 7.05
CA CYS A 134 0.87 -16.00 8.19
C CYS A 134 0.29 -14.65 7.79
N THR A 135 0.90 -13.96 6.83
CA THR A 135 0.59 -12.55 6.54
C THR A 135 0.49 -12.25 5.05
N VAL A 136 -0.14 -11.12 4.76
CA VAL A 136 -0.27 -10.53 3.44
C VAL A 136 -0.02 -9.03 3.50
N SER A 137 0.59 -8.52 2.43
CA SER A 137 1.04 -7.14 2.26
C SER A 137 0.63 -6.69 0.86
N PHE A 138 -0.07 -5.55 0.79
CA PHE A 138 -0.27 -4.80 -0.45
C PHE A 138 0.54 -3.54 -0.30
N GLU A 139 1.44 -3.32 -1.24
CA GLU A 139 2.55 -2.40 -1.02
C GLU A 139 2.41 -1.26 -2.02
N PRO A 140 1.67 -0.18 -1.71
CA PRO A 140 1.53 0.92 -2.64
C PRO A 140 2.86 1.69 -2.74
N TYR A 141 3.42 1.73 -3.95
CA TYR A 141 4.61 2.51 -4.27
C TYR A 141 4.24 3.91 -4.74
N LEU A 142 5.06 4.87 -4.36
CA LEU A 142 5.08 6.25 -4.80
C LEU A 142 6.42 6.50 -5.49
N GLU A 143 6.37 7.05 -6.70
CA GLU A 143 7.52 7.67 -7.36
C GLU A 143 7.24 9.15 -7.63
N GLN A 144 8.18 10.02 -7.28
CA GLN A 144 8.05 11.46 -7.46
C GLN A 144 9.41 12.11 -7.72
N GLN A 145 9.43 13.20 -8.49
CA GLN A 145 10.58 14.11 -8.57
C GLN A 145 10.30 15.35 -7.72
N VAL A 146 11.17 15.67 -6.76
CA VAL A 146 11.02 16.84 -5.87
C VAL A 146 12.09 17.86 -6.21
N SER A 147 11.73 19.03 -6.75
CA SER A 147 12.73 20.05 -7.16
C SER A 147 13.49 20.62 -5.96
N PRO A 148 14.67 21.25 -6.18
CA PRO A 148 15.39 21.95 -5.12
C PRO A 148 14.51 22.97 -4.38
N ASN A 149 14.52 22.94 -3.06
CA ASN A 149 13.71 23.74 -2.13
C ASN A 149 12.20 23.44 -2.11
N ASP A 150 11.72 22.48 -2.90
CA ASP A 150 10.33 22.04 -2.85
C ASP A 150 10.09 21.06 -1.69
N GLU A 151 8.83 21.02 -1.26
CA GLU A 151 8.29 20.02 -0.34
C GLU A 151 7.30 19.12 -1.07
N PHE A 152 7.26 17.84 -0.67
CA PHE A 152 6.27 16.88 -1.10
C PHE A 152 5.75 16.11 0.10
N SER A 153 4.44 15.98 0.24
CA SER A 153 3.79 15.28 1.35
C SER A 153 2.71 14.34 0.86
N TRP A 154 2.51 13.25 1.60
CA TRP A 154 1.47 12.27 1.35
C TRP A 154 0.98 11.62 2.62
N THR A 155 -0.19 11.00 2.54
CA THR A 155 -0.86 10.28 3.61
C THR A 155 -1.29 8.88 3.20
N LEU A 156 -1.34 7.98 4.18
CA LEU A 156 -1.93 6.64 4.08
C LEU A 156 -2.68 6.34 5.37
N THR A 157 -3.96 6.04 5.23
CA THR A 157 -4.92 5.90 6.33
C THR A 157 -5.55 4.51 6.32
N TYR A 158 -5.69 3.94 7.51
CA TYR A 158 -6.34 2.67 7.78
C TYR A 158 -7.54 2.91 8.70
N HIS A 159 -8.76 2.66 8.22
CA HIS A 159 -10.00 2.75 9.00
C HIS A 159 -10.45 1.34 9.40
N VAL A 160 -10.61 1.10 10.71
CA VAL A 160 -10.80 -0.21 11.36
C VAL A 160 -12.06 -0.25 12.22
#